data_AF-A0A238W4B8-F1
#
_entry.id   AF-A0A238W4B8-F1
#
_cell.length_a   1.000
_cell.length_b   1.000
_cell.length_c   1.000
_cell.angle_alpha   90.00
_cell.angle_beta   90.00
_cell.angle_gamma   90.00
#
_symmetry.space_group_name_H-M   'P 1'
#
loop_
_entity.id
_entity.type
_entity.pdbx_description
1 polymer ?
#
loop_
_entity_poly.entity_id
_entity_poly.type
_entity_poly.pdbx_seq_one_letter_code
_entity_poly.pdbx_strand_id
1 'polypeptide(L)'
;MDSRSGPRLKTLALALAVLSCLALIGAPVAASVASTASTGNATPAGDPDEEFGDPVDPLTECFVGQGYPLSIGDPPTTIDAVVHLSVLTDPQNAGEFGIELSGTTGEDRIVTLAAGVRLDSAGLIATGVNPFAAFDVVYTYELRLPMFDGVIEETAYRDDGSPVGSAAGTVPC
;
A
#
# COMPACT_ATOMS: atom_id res chain seq x y z
N MET A 1 38.32 58.26 12.80
CA MET A 1 38.77 57.59 11.56
C MET A 1 39.85 56.62 11.99
N ASP A 2 39.67 55.30 12.05
CA ASP A 2 38.58 54.43 11.65
C ASP A 2 38.50 53.21 12.57
N SER A 3 37.28 52.85 12.94
CA SER A 3 36.94 51.68 13.73
C SER A 3 36.97 50.43 12.83
N ARG A 4 37.93 49.53 13.06
CA ARG A 4 37.97 48.21 12.40
C ARG A 4 36.93 47.29 13.04
N SER A 5 35.72 47.29 12.48
CA SER A 5 34.67 46.32 12.80
C SER A 5 34.99 44.97 12.14
N GLY A 6 35.25 43.95 12.97
CA GLY A 6 35.72 42.64 12.56
C GLY A 6 34.64 41.72 11.95
N PRO A 7 35.05 40.64 11.25
CA PRO A 7 34.18 39.75 10.46
C PRO A 7 33.21 38.87 11.27
N ARG A 8 33.21 38.97 12.61
CA ARG A 8 32.36 38.15 13.50
C ARG A 8 30.89 38.59 13.55
N LEU A 9 30.56 39.82 13.11
CA LEU A 9 29.17 40.29 13.07
C LEU A 9 28.38 39.67 11.90
N LYS A 10 29.04 39.35 10.78
CA LYS A 10 28.37 38.84 9.58
C LYS A 10 27.90 37.38 9.73
N THR A 11 28.65 36.58 10.50
CA THR A 11 28.31 35.17 10.77
C THR A 11 27.13 35.03 11.72
N LEU A 12 26.95 35.96 12.67
CA LEU A 12 25.82 35.95 13.60
C LEU A 12 24.50 36.32 12.90
N ALA A 13 24.55 37.25 11.94
CA ALA A 13 23.39 37.68 11.18
C ALA A 13 22.83 36.59 10.25
N LEU A 14 23.70 35.74 9.69
CA LEU A 14 23.29 34.64 8.82
C LEU A 14 22.63 33.49 9.61
N ALA A 15 23.14 33.19 10.82
CA ALA A 15 22.56 32.16 11.68
C ALA A 15 21.16 32.53 12.20
N LEU A 16 20.91 33.82 12.48
CA LEU A 16 19.60 34.29 12.92
C LEU A 16 18.55 34.30 11.79
N ALA A 17 18.98 34.51 10.54
CA ALA A 17 18.10 34.49 9.37
C ALA A 17 17.61 33.07 9.01
N VAL A 18 18.46 32.05 9.19
CA VAL A 18 18.10 30.65 8.93
C VAL A 18 17.13 30.12 10.00
N LEU A 19 17.29 30.54 11.26
CA LEU A 19 16.40 30.12 12.36
C LEU A 19 14.98 30.73 12.27
N SER A 20 14.82 31.87 11.59
CA SER A 20 13.53 32.55 11.41
C SER A 20 12.65 31.91 10.32
N CYS A 21 13.24 31.22 9.34
CA CYS A 21 12.45 30.54 8.28
C CYS A 21 11.82 29.21 8.72
N LEU A 22 12.27 28.60 9.82
CA LEU A 22 11.77 27.30 10.26
C LEU A 22 10.47 27.35 11.09
N ALA A 23 9.97 28.54 11.43
CA ALA A 23 8.87 28.69 12.39
C ALA A 23 7.47 28.90 11.76
N LEU A 24 7.30 28.76 10.43
CA LEU A 24 6.07 29.19 9.74
C LEU A 24 5.28 28.12 8.98
N ILE A 25 5.54 26.82 9.13
CA ILE A 25 4.82 25.80 8.37
C ILE A 25 4.34 24.67 9.29
N GLY A 26 3.04 24.66 9.62
CA GLY A 26 2.44 23.53 10.32
C GLY A 26 1.11 23.83 11.01
N ALA A 27 0.13 24.41 10.31
CA ALA A 27 -1.26 24.32 10.75
C ALA A 27 -1.87 23.05 10.14
N PRO A 28 -2.36 22.08 10.93
CA PRO A 28 -3.12 20.97 10.37
C PRO A 28 -4.49 21.51 9.93
N VAL A 29 -4.70 21.63 8.63
CA VAL A 29 -6.06 21.77 8.08
C VAL A 29 -6.70 20.38 8.24
N ALA A 30 -7.48 20.21 9.30
CA ALA A 30 -8.37 19.07 9.44
C ALA A 30 -9.45 19.18 8.36
N ALA A 31 -9.19 18.59 7.19
CA ALA A 31 -10.20 18.35 6.19
C ALA A 31 -11.07 17.19 6.70
N SER A 32 -12.21 17.52 7.31
CA SER A 32 -13.26 16.55 7.58
C SER A 32 -13.86 16.11 6.24
N VAL A 33 -13.40 14.97 5.71
CA VAL A 33 -14.13 14.24 4.68
C VAL A 33 -15.42 13.73 5.31
N ALA A 34 -16.53 14.39 5.01
CA ALA A 34 -17.85 13.90 5.34
C ALA A 34 -18.15 12.71 4.42
N SER A 35 -17.86 11.50 4.89
CA SER A 35 -18.34 10.27 4.27
C SER A 35 -19.86 10.25 4.38
N THR A 36 -20.53 10.46 3.25
CA THR A 36 -21.97 10.20 3.12
C THR A 36 -22.14 8.69 3.19
N ALA A 37 -22.44 8.19 4.38
CA ALA A 37 -22.86 6.81 4.57
C ALA A 37 -24.16 6.59 3.78
N SER A 38 -24.04 5.85 2.68
CA SER A 38 -25.18 5.21 2.03
C SER A 38 -25.78 4.24 3.05
N THR A 39 -27.01 4.49 3.48
CA THR A 39 -27.78 3.57 4.33
C THR A 39 -28.21 2.36 3.52
N GLY A 40 -27.25 1.48 3.21
CA GLY A 40 -27.51 0.05 3.09
C GLY A 40 -27.32 -0.56 4.47
N ASN A 41 -28.25 -1.40 4.92
CA ASN A 41 -28.12 -2.13 6.18
C ASN A 41 -26.86 -3.02 6.15
N ALA A 42 -25.71 -2.46 6.53
CA ALA A 42 -24.57 -3.23 7.00
C ALA A 42 -24.81 -3.51 8.48
N THR A 43 -24.97 -4.79 8.83
CA THR A 43 -24.79 -5.26 10.20
C THR A 43 -23.42 -4.76 10.66
N PRO A 44 -23.28 -4.15 11.86
CA PRO A 44 -21.98 -3.76 12.36
C PRO A 44 -21.05 -4.97 12.39
N ALA A 45 -19.89 -4.83 11.75
CA ALA A 45 -18.74 -5.70 11.95
C ALA A 45 -18.43 -5.80 13.45
N GLY A 46 -17.80 -6.92 13.85
CA GLY A 46 -17.62 -7.39 15.23
C GLY A 46 -16.98 -6.40 16.22
N ASP A 47 -16.83 -6.87 17.45
CA ASP A 47 -16.29 -6.09 18.57
C ASP A 47 -14.99 -5.37 18.18
N PRO A 48 -14.78 -4.11 18.59
CA PRO A 48 -13.53 -3.38 18.32
C PRO A 48 -12.29 -3.99 19.01
N ASP A 49 -12.48 -5.03 19.82
CA ASP A 49 -11.46 -5.84 20.47
C ASP A 49 -11.20 -7.18 19.74
N GLU A 50 -11.76 -7.41 18.54
CA GLU A 50 -11.32 -8.53 17.70
C GLU A 50 -9.88 -8.27 17.25
N GLU A 51 -8.95 -8.93 17.95
CA GLU A 51 -7.54 -9.01 17.61
C GLU A 51 -7.42 -9.44 16.14
N PHE A 52 -6.76 -8.62 15.32
CA PHE A 52 -6.35 -9.05 13.99
C PHE A 52 -5.63 -10.39 14.15
N GLY A 53 -6.05 -11.40 13.37
CA GLY A 53 -5.43 -12.71 13.45
C GLY A 53 -3.90 -12.63 13.28
N ASP A 54 -3.20 -13.63 13.80
CA ASP A 54 -1.74 -13.73 13.62
C ASP A 54 -1.37 -13.55 12.13
N PRO A 55 -0.24 -12.91 11.82
CA PRO A 55 0.20 -12.80 10.44
C PRO A 55 0.27 -14.16 9.75
N VAL A 56 -0.11 -14.18 8.47
CA VAL A 56 -0.15 -15.38 7.63
C VAL A 56 0.67 -15.20 6.36
N ASP A 57 1.00 -16.32 5.73
CA ASP A 57 1.67 -16.34 4.43
C ASP A 57 0.81 -15.69 3.33
N PRO A 58 1.46 -15.10 2.30
CA PRO A 58 0.81 -14.61 1.09
C PRO A 58 -0.13 -15.62 0.43
N LEU A 59 -1.18 -15.11 -0.22
CA LEU A 59 -2.11 -15.95 -1.02
C LEU A 59 -1.58 -16.22 -2.43
N THR A 60 -0.67 -15.38 -2.90
CA THR A 60 -0.04 -15.36 -4.23
C THR A 60 1.47 -15.19 -4.09
N GLU A 61 2.18 -15.21 -5.21
CA GLU A 61 3.64 -14.98 -5.26
C GLU A 61 4.01 -13.49 -5.35
N CYS A 62 3.02 -12.58 -5.38
CA CYS A 62 3.26 -11.13 -5.55
C CYS A 62 3.92 -10.46 -4.33
N PHE A 63 3.69 -11.01 -3.14
CA PHE A 63 4.25 -10.55 -1.88
C PHE A 63 5.10 -11.67 -1.28
N VAL A 64 6.19 -11.31 -0.59
CA VAL A 64 7.07 -12.30 0.06
C VAL A 64 7.01 -12.24 1.58
N GLY A 65 6.56 -11.11 2.13
CA GLY A 65 6.35 -10.93 3.56
C GLY A 65 5.03 -11.53 4.03
N GLN A 66 4.92 -11.78 5.32
CA GLN A 66 3.64 -12.14 5.92
C GLN A 66 2.74 -10.91 6.09
N GLY A 67 1.44 -11.13 6.04
CA GLY A 67 0.44 -10.07 6.18
C GLY A 67 -0.67 -10.44 7.14
N TYR A 68 -1.59 -9.51 7.37
CA TYR A 68 -2.68 -9.69 8.32
C TYR A 68 -3.92 -10.27 7.63
N PRO A 69 -4.47 -11.40 8.12
CA PRO A 69 -5.61 -12.04 7.49
C PRO A 69 -6.90 -11.28 7.75
N LEU A 70 -7.76 -11.27 6.74
CA LEU A 70 -9.16 -10.85 6.80
C LEU A 70 -9.99 -11.89 6.05
N SER A 71 -11.16 -12.25 6.57
CA SER A 71 -12.09 -13.12 5.85
C SER A 71 -13.48 -12.48 5.80
N ILE A 72 -14.14 -12.59 4.66
CA ILE A 72 -15.45 -11.98 4.39
C ILE A 72 -16.38 -13.07 3.88
N GLY A 73 -17.57 -13.14 4.49
CA GLY A 73 -18.61 -14.11 4.13
C GLY A 73 -18.55 -15.37 4.96
N ASP A 74 -19.40 -16.33 4.60
CA ASP A 74 -19.55 -17.61 5.29
C ASP A 74 -19.52 -18.75 4.25
N PRO A 75 -19.05 -19.95 4.63
CA PRO A 75 -19.09 -21.10 3.74
C PRO A 75 -20.49 -21.34 3.15
N PRO A 76 -20.57 -21.70 1.85
CA PRO A 76 -19.45 -22.10 1.00
C PRO A 76 -18.78 -20.95 0.25
N THR A 77 -19.18 -19.69 0.44
CA THR A 77 -18.69 -18.55 -0.37
C THR A 77 -17.96 -17.55 0.51
N THR A 78 -16.64 -17.53 0.39
CA THR A 78 -15.78 -16.65 1.19
C THR A 78 -14.85 -15.83 0.29
N ILE A 79 -14.39 -14.70 0.83
CA ILE A 79 -13.25 -13.96 0.31
C ILE A 79 -12.22 -13.93 1.44
N ASP A 80 -11.11 -14.62 1.22
CA ASP A 80 -9.95 -14.52 2.10
C ASP A 80 -9.04 -13.42 1.56
N ALA A 81 -8.53 -12.58 2.44
CA ALA A 81 -7.63 -11.49 2.10
C ALA A 81 -6.45 -11.42 3.06
N VAL A 82 -5.30 -10.99 2.53
CA VAL A 82 -4.08 -10.76 3.31
C VAL A 82 -3.63 -9.34 3.05
N VAL A 83 -3.52 -8.53 4.10
CA VAL A 83 -3.10 -7.12 4.01
C VAL A 83 -1.64 -7.00 4.41
N HIS A 84 -0.82 -6.50 3.49
CA HIS A 84 0.61 -6.28 3.67
C HIS A 84 0.86 -4.83 4.05
N LEU A 85 1.51 -4.60 5.20
CA LEU A 85 1.77 -3.26 5.75
C LEU A 85 3.22 -3.06 6.19
N SER A 86 4.15 -3.93 5.77
CA SER A 86 5.51 -3.92 6.28
C SER A 86 6.28 -2.65 5.93
N VAL A 87 5.95 -1.93 4.84
CA VAL A 87 6.48 -0.55 4.62
C VAL A 87 6.22 0.38 5.81
N LEU A 88 5.12 0.18 6.55
CA LEU A 88 4.68 1.04 7.65
C LEU A 88 5.07 0.48 9.02
N THR A 89 5.13 -0.85 9.16
CA THR A 89 5.34 -1.52 10.46
C THR A 89 6.77 -2.01 10.66
N ASP A 90 7.38 -2.59 9.63
CA ASP A 90 8.76 -3.10 9.64
C ASP A 90 9.34 -3.17 8.21
N PRO A 91 9.91 -2.07 7.68
CA PRO A 91 10.37 -2.00 6.30
C PRO A 91 11.54 -2.94 5.99
N GLN A 92 12.21 -3.47 7.01
CA GLN A 92 13.28 -4.47 6.83
C GLN A 92 12.69 -5.85 6.54
N ASN A 93 11.40 -6.05 6.82
CA ASN A 93 10.65 -7.26 6.55
C ASN A 93 9.87 -7.12 5.23
N ALA A 94 10.56 -7.37 4.11
CA ALA A 94 10.03 -7.32 2.73
C ALA A 94 9.65 -5.93 2.16
N GLY A 95 9.35 -4.93 3.01
CA GLY A 95 9.08 -3.56 2.55
C GLY A 95 7.87 -3.46 1.60
N GLU A 96 6.78 -4.11 1.98
CA GLU A 96 5.58 -4.32 1.18
C GLU A 96 4.36 -3.54 1.69
N PHE A 97 3.58 -3.00 0.76
CA PHE A 97 2.27 -2.40 1.05
C PHE A 97 1.26 -2.82 0.00
N GLY A 98 0.18 -3.46 0.41
CA GLY A 98 -0.83 -3.91 -0.53
C GLY A 98 -1.81 -4.91 0.05
N ILE A 99 -2.56 -5.55 -0.84
CA ILE A 99 -3.57 -6.52 -0.48
C ILE A 99 -3.59 -7.67 -1.48
N GLU A 100 -3.86 -8.86 -0.97
CA GLU A 100 -4.19 -10.05 -1.74
C GLU A 100 -5.60 -10.50 -1.38
N LEU A 101 -6.35 -11.00 -2.35
CA LEU A 101 -7.69 -11.54 -2.17
C LEU A 101 -7.86 -12.84 -2.97
N SER A 102 -8.52 -13.83 -2.38
CA SER A 102 -8.96 -15.06 -3.03
C SER A 102 -10.44 -15.28 -2.72
N GLY A 103 -11.29 -15.11 -3.74
CA GLY A 103 -12.72 -15.40 -3.65
C GLY A 103 -13.02 -16.84 -4.09
N THR A 104 -13.72 -17.58 -3.24
CA THR A 104 -14.06 -18.99 -3.46
C THR A 104 -15.57 -19.23 -3.37
N THR A 105 -16.04 -20.29 -4.03
CA THR A 105 -17.37 -20.85 -3.79
C THR A 105 -17.27 -22.38 -3.81
N GLY A 106 -17.63 -23.01 -2.69
CA GLY A 106 -17.36 -24.43 -2.47
C GLY A 106 -15.86 -24.69 -2.46
N GLU A 107 -15.38 -25.57 -3.34
CA GLU A 107 -13.95 -25.86 -3.52
C GLU A 107 -13.32 -25.05 -4.66
N ASP A 108 -14.14 -24.27 -5.39
CA ASP A 108 -13.69 -23.54 -6.56
C ASP A 108 -13.20 -22.14 -6.19
N ARG A 109 -11.98 -21.82 -6.60
CA ARG A 109 -11.46 -20.46 -6.61
C ARG A 109 -11.96 -19.74 -7.85
N ILE A 110 -12.75 -18.68 -7.62
CA ILE A 110 -13.40 -17.90 -8.66
C ILE A 110 -12.57 -16.68 -9.03
N VAL A 111 -12.00 -15.98 -8.04
CA VAL A 111 -11.21 -14.78 -8.28
C VAL A 111 -9.95 -14.79 -7.44
N THR A 112 -8.86 -14.33 -8.02
CA THR A 112 -7.62 -14.00 -7.30
C THR A 112 -7.19 -12.62 -7.73
N LEU A 113 -6.78 -11.81 -6.76
CA LEU A 113 -6.24 -10.49 -7.02
C LEU A 113 -5.13 -10.21 -6.03
N ALA A 114 -4.01 -9.73 -6.52
CA ALA A 114 -3.01 -9.06 -5.68
C ALA A 114 -2.75 -7.68 -6.27
N ALA A 115 -2.67 -6.67 -5.40
CA ALA A 115 -2.35 -5.32 -5.82
C ALA A 115 -1.58 -4.60 -4.72
N GLY A 116 -0.46 -4.01 -5.07
CA GLY A 116 0.32 -3.22 -4.12
C GLY A 116 1.65 -2.76 -4.67
N VAL A 117 2.55 -2.46 -3.75
CA VAL A 117 3.89 -2.00 -4.02
C VAL A 117 4.92 -2.69 -3.15
N ARG A 118 6.13 -2.79 -3.70
CA ARG A 118 7.34 -3.27 -3.03
C ARG A 118 8.38 -2.16 -3.03
N LEU A 119 8.99 -1.93 -1.89
CA LEU A 119 10.03 -0.94 -1.75
C LEU A 119 11.35 -1.48 -2.31
N ASP A 120 11.78 -0.96 -3.46
CA ASP A 120 13.13 -1.18 -3.97
C ASP A 120 14.10 -0.22 -3.25
N SER A 121 14.94 -0.82 -2.40
CA SER A 121 15.96 -0.13 -1.61
C SER A 121 16.91 0.76 -2.43
N ALA A 122 17.04 0.52 -3.75
CA ALA A 122 17.89 1.33 -4.64
C ALA A 122 17.31 2.74 -4.92
N GLY A 123 16.00 2.95 -4.76
CA GLY A 123 15.34 4.21 -5.11
C GLY A 123 15.34 5.29 -4.02
N LEU A 124 15.61 4.93 -2.76
CA LEU A 124 15.44 5.84 -1.62
C LEU A 124 16.60 6.82 -1.36
N ILE A 125 17.79 6.59 -1.94
CA ILE A 125 19.01 7.34 -1.58
C ILE A 125 19.61 8.12 -2.78
N ALA A 126 19.02 8.02 -3.97
CA ALA A 126 19.43 8.81 -5.13
C ALA A 126 18.83 10.24 -5.11
N THR A 127 19.38 11.08 -4.24
CA THR A 127 19.72 12.50 -4.53
C THR A 127 18.68 13.36 -5.30
N GLY A 128 17.45 13.52 -4.76
CA GLY A 128 16.49 14.52 -5.27
C GLY A 128 15.59 14.05 -6.43
N VAL A 129 15.46 12.74 -6.61
CA VAL A 129 14.65 12.08 -7.64
C VAL A 129 13.27 11.69 -7.08
N ASN A 130 12.29 11.50 -7.97
CA ASN A 130 10.91 11.13 -7.69
C ASN A 130 10.80 10.01 -6.62
N PRO A 131 10.21 10.26 -5.43
CA PRO A 131 10.12 9.27 -4.36
C PRO A 131 9.25 8.06 -4.74
N PHE A 132 8.37 8.20 -5.73
CA PHE A 132 7.56 7.09 -6.25
C PHE A 132 8.35 6.13 -7.13
N ALA A 133 9.59 6.46 -7.51
CA ALA A 133 10.48 5.56 -8.24
C ALA A 133 11.15 4.51 -7.34
N ALA A 134 10.95 4.58 -6.02
CA ALA A 134 11.39 3.56 -5.07
C ALA A 134 10.38 2.42 -4.89
N PHE A 135 9.21 2.51 -5.54
CA PHE A 135 8.11 1.56 -5.36
C PHE A 135 7.80 0.84 -6.66
N ASP A 136 8.13 -0.44 -6.69
CA ASP A 136 7.71 -1.34 -7.75
C ASP A 136 6.25 -1.70 -7.55
N VAL A 137 5.45 -1.61 -8.60
CA VAL A 137 4.05 -2.04 -8.55
C VAL A 137 4.00 -3.55 -8.80
N VAL A 138 3.28 -4.26 -7.94
CA VAL A 138 2.93 -5.66 -8.12
C VAL A 138 1.43 -5.79 -8.35
N TYR A 139 1.06 -6.60 -9.33
CA TYR A 139 -0.33 -6.82 -9.71
C TYR A 139 -0.50 -8.19 -10.36
N THR A 140 -1.55 -8.90 -9.96
CA THR A 140 -2.10 -10.02 -10.72
C THR A 140 -3.60 -10.07 -10.53
N TYR A 141 -4.31 -10.53 -11.55
CA TYR A 141 -5.72 -10.79 -11.52
C TYR A 141 -6.03 -12.09 -12.27
N GLU A 142 -6.80 -12.95 -11.65
CA GLU A 142 -7.35 -14.14 -12.28
C GLU A 142 -8.86 -14.23 -11.99
N LEU A 143 -9.66 -14.47 -13.03
CA LEU A 143 -11.07 -14.79 -12.94
C LEU A 143 -11.31 -16.14 -13.60
N ARG A 144 -11.90 -17.07 -12.86
CA ARG A 144 -12.31 -18.38 -13.35
C ARG A 144 -13.82 -18.52 -13.28
N LEU A 145 -14.39 -19.12 -14.31
CA LEU A 145 -15.82 -19.39 -14.44
C LEU A 145 -16.07 -20.89 -14.65
N PRO A 146 -15.93 -21.71 -13.58
CA PRO A 146 -15.98 -23.17 -13.68
C PRO A 146 -17.31 -23.72 -14.23
N MET A 147 -18.40 -22.96 -14.13
CA MET A 147 -19.70 -23.33 -14.70
C MET A 147 -19.68 -23.50 -16.23
N PHE A 148 -18.65 -22.97 -16.91
CA PHE A 148 -18.48 -23.07 -18.35
C PHE A 148 -17.39 -24.06 -18.76
N ASP A 149 -16.80 -24.79 -17.82
CA ASP A 149 -15.76 -25.78 -18.14
C ASP A 149 -16.29 -26.84 -19.11
N GLY A 150 -15.60 -26.99 -20.24
CA GLY A 150 -16.00 -27.88 -21.33
C GLY A 150 -17.13 -27.36 -22.23
N VAL A 151 -17.65 -26.15 -21.98
CA VAL A 151 -18.69 -25.51 -22.81
C VAL A 151 -18.09 -24.46 -23.73
N ILE A 152 -17.12 -23.69 -23.24
CA ILE A 152 -16.40 -22.66 -24.00
C ILE A 152 -14.90 -22.92 -23.99
N GLU A 153 -14.19 -22.31 -24.93
CA GLU A 153 -12.74 -22.52 -25.09
C GLU A 153 -11.92 -21.89 -23.95
N GLU A 154 -12.37 -20.75 -23.41
CA GLU A 154 -11.65 -20.01 -22.37
C GLU A 154 -12.59 -19.71 -21.20
N THR A 155 -12.34 -20.39 -20.06
CA THR A 155 -13.10 -20.22 -18.81
C THR A 155 -12.30 -19.49 -17.74
N ALA A 156 -11.05 -19.14 -18.04
CA ALA A 156 -10.16 -18.39 -17.17
C ALA A 156 -9.63 -17.16 -17.90
N TYR A 157 -9.74 -16.00 -17.26
CA TYR A 157 -9.10 -14.76 -17.67
C TYR A 157 -7.97 -14.44 -16.69
N ARG A 158 -6.79 -14.09 -17.20
CA ARG A 158 -5.63 -13.64 -16.41
C ARG A 158 -5.12 -12.32 -16.91
N ASP A 159 -4.72 -11.46 -15.99
CA ASP A 159 -4.15 -10.16 -16.29
C ASP A 159 -3.08 -9.79 -15.25
N ASP A 160 -1.86 -9.61 -15.71
CA ASP A 160 -0.72 -9.14 -14.92
C ASP A 160 -0.38 -7.67 -15.26
N GLY A 161 -1.17 -7.05 -16.15
CA GLY A 161 -1.06 -5.65 -16.49
C GLY A 161 -1.70 -4.77 -15.42
N SER A 162 -0.88 -4.15 -14.57
CA SER A 162 -1.42 -3.24 -13.56
C SER A 162 -2.27 -2.13 -14.20
N PRO A 163 -3.48 -1.84 -13.68
CA PRO A 163 -4.32 -0.75 -14.18
C PRO A 163 -3.71 0.63 -13.90
N VAL A 164 -2.65 0.69 -13.09
CA VAL A 164 -1.89 1.90 -12.77
C VAL A 164 -0.43 1.73 -13.15
N GLY A 165 0.15 2.77 -13.76
CA GLY A 165 1.58 2.83 -14.02
C GLY A 165 2.36 3.25 -12.77
N SER A 166 3.61 2.81 -12.68
CA SER A 166 4.55 3.28 -11.67
C SER A 166 5.73 4.00 -12.33
N ALA A 167 6.41 4.84 -11.56
CA ALA A 167 7.64 5.48 -12.01
C ALA A 167 8.85 4.53 -12.03
N ALA A 168 8.79 3.44 -11.25
CA ALA A 168 9.80 2.38 -11.19
C ALA A 168 9.58 1.27 -12.23
N GLY A 169 8.33 1.10 -12.67
CA GLY A 169 7.87 -0.03 -13.47
C GLY A 169 6.93 -0.97 -12.71
N THR A 170 6.56 -2.06 -13.37
CA THR A 170 5.77 -3.16 -12.82
C THR A 170 6.68 -4.38 -12.76
N VAL A 171 6.64 -5.11 -11.66
CA VAL A 171 7.43 -6.32 -11.46
C VAL A 171 6.49 -7.52 -11.50
N PRO A 172 6.86 -8.61 -12.18
CA PRO A 172 6.04 -9.81 -12.21
C PRO A 172 5.92 -10.44 -10.82
N CYS A 173 4.77 -11.06 -10.64
CA CYS A 173 4.60 -12.21 -9.77
C CYS A 173 4.90 -13.44 -10.64
#